data_AF-W5JH66-F1
#
_entry.id   AF-W5JH66-F1
#
_cell.length_a   1.000
_cell.length_b   1.000
_cell.length_c   1.000
_cell.angle_alpha   90.00
_cell.angle_beta   90.00
_cell.angle_gamma   90.00
#
_symmetry.space_group_name_H-M   'P 1'
#
loop_
_entity.id
_entity.type
_entity.pdbx_description
1 polymer ?
#
loop_
_entity_poly.entity_id
_entity_poly.type
_entity_poly.pdbx_seq_one_letter_code
_entity_poly.pdbx_strand_id
1 'polypeptide(L)'
;MVVGAEESKAQVEEQQLDDSSFDECDTPAGILSSKFDKTDLAINTDPLPYGKYTLIGIDIDTTGRRLIDEIVQISAFTPDHQYAQYIIPLMNLNPAARQRHQVRVITVGFFRMVKSMQNYRVMKTKPEAATLNDFLDWLEARLKEDVGSEGIVLVYNEQRKFVPYMVIEALKKYKLLDRFTESVKSFANGFRLAEERCNKTIKFLSIHQLAKIVLGENDSALEGFEGNAAYRAKMAFEITRRLATNKSKHASSPTEADESCVNSSDDATSSTADEDVSNSETEKVEKSSEKSATEADQNDTEAEPEATQDVAQSVGPKQLSEEERVKMCEVLCELASPISTEISELDEQEKILVRQNSLRPVFLLYFKTTIYHR
;
A
#
# COMPACT_ATOMS: atom_id res chain seq x y z
N MET A 1 68.62 -56.34 25.35
CA MET A 1 68.02 -57.59 24.84
C MET A 1 66.81 -57.22 24.00
N VAL A 2 66.81 -57.72 22.78
CA VAL A 2 65.84 -57.52 21.69
C VAL A 2 64.63 -58.44 21.90
N VAL A 3 63.45 -58.05 21.38
CA VAL A 3 62.50 -58.77 20.47
C VAL A 3 61.20 -57.93 20.49
N GLY A 4 60.73 -57.24 19.42
CA GLY A 4 60.19 -57.71 18.12
C GLY A 4 58.65 -57.48 18.13
N ALA A 5 57.91 -57.01 17.11
CA ALA A 5 58.06 -57.08 15.66
C ALA A 5 57.15 -56.06 14.90
N GLU A 6 57.60 -55.69 13.70
CA GLU A 6 56.94 -55.48 12.37
C GLU A 6 55.51 -54.87 12.29
N GLU A 7 55.31 -53.69 11.67
CA GLU A 7 55.19 -53.36 10.23
C GLU A 7 53.94 -53.87 9.49
N SER A 8 53.11 -52.92 9.02
CA SER A 8 52.39 -53.03 7.74
C SER A 8 52.05 -51.64 7.17
N LYS A 9 52.66 -51.32 6.02
CA LYS A 9 52.46 -50.15 5.15
C LYS A 9 51.29 -50.35 4.17
N ALA A 10 50.58 -49.27 3.84
CA ALA A 10 50.07 -48.91 2.50
C ALA A 10 49.50 -47.48 2.58
N GLN A 11 50.20 -46.42 2.18
CA GLN A 11 50.37 -45.87 0.81
C GLN A 11 49.07 -45.24 0.25
N VAL A 12 48.93 -43.91 0.35
CA VAL A 12 48.17 -43.07 -0.61
C VAL A 12 48.84 -41.69 -0.69
N GLU A 13 48.92 -41.19 -1.92
CA GLU A 13 49.66 -40.07 -2.49
C GLU A 13 49.38 -38.69 -1.88
N GLU A 14 50.44 -37.88 -1.79
CA GLU A 14 50.37 -36.43 -1.68
C GLU A 14 49.80 -35.84 -2.98
N GLN A 15 48.62 -35.23 -2.91
CA GLN A 15 48.19 -34.24 -3.88
C GLN A 15 48.14 -32.87 -3.19
N GLN A 16 48.98 -31.97 -3.70
CA GLN A 16 48.92 -30.53 -3.47
C GLN A 16 47.50 -30.03 -3.71
N LEU A 17 46.94 -29.31 -2.74
CA LEU A 17 45.81 -28.41 -2.94
C LEU A 17 46.14 -27.08 -2.26
N ASP A 18 46.08 -26.06 -3.09
CA ASP A 18 46.56 -24.71 -2.89
C ASP A 18 45.84 -23.93 -1.77
N ASP A 19 46.65 -23.11 -1.08
CA ASP A 19 46.24 -21.99 -0.25
C ASP A 19 45.32 -21.02 -1.01
N SER A 20 44.05 -20.93 -0.61
CA SER A 20 43.26 -19.71 -0.74
C SER A 20 41.99 -19.79 0.13
N SER A 21 42.08 -19.35 1.39
CA SER A 21 40.88 -19.02 2.16
C SER A 21 41.12 -17.89 3.14
N PHE A 22 41.27 -16.68 2.62
CA PHE A 22 41.00 -15.46 3.38
C PHE A 22 40.65 -14.38 2.37
N ASP A 23 39.35 -14.12 2.18
CA ASP A 23 38.93 -12.76 1.86
C ASP A 23 37.48 -12.46 2.26
N GLU A 24 37.38 -11.35 2.99
CA GLU A 24 36.30 -10.37 3.07
C GLU A 24 34.86 -10.82 3.36
N CYS A 25 34.52 -10.81 4.65
CA CYS A 25 33.15 -10.57 5.11
C CYS A 25 33.10 -9.29 5.97
N ASP A 26 33.53 -8.16 5.41
CA ASP A 26 33.22 -6.82 5.93
C ASP A 26 32.38 -6.07 4.89
N THR A 27 31.09 -6.40 4.83
CA THR A 27 30.13 -5.57 4.10
C THR A 27 29.37 -4.71 5.11
N PRO A 28 29.53 -3.37 5.10
CA PRO A 28 28.84 -2.49 6.03
C PRO A 28 27.32 -2.56 5.82
N ALA A 29 26.56 -2.43 6.92
CA ALA A 29 25.11 -2.55 6.98
C ALA A 29 24.34 -1.68 5.94
N GLY A 30 24.97 -0.63 5.40
CA GLY A 30 24.43 0.20 4.32
C GLY A 30 24.23 -0.52 2.98
N ILE A 31 24.99 -1.58 2.69
CA ILE A 31 24.88 -2.34 1.41
C ILE A 31 23.77 -3.41 1.49
N LEU A 32 23.34 -3.82 2.69
CA LEU A 32 22.18 -4.70 2.84
C LEU A 32 20.86 -3.96 2.57
N SER A 33 20.83 -2.64 2.78
CA SER A 33 19.65 -1.81 2.48
C SER A 33 19.40 -1.68 0.98
N SER A 34 20.44 -1.69 0.13
CA SER A 34 20.29 -1.56 -1.33
C SER A 34 19.95 -2.87 -2.04
N LYS A 35 20.11 -4.02 -1.37
CA LYS A 35 19.62 -5.32 -1.87
C LYS A 35 18.12 -5.52 -1.62
N PHE A 36 17.52 -4.74 -0.72
CA PHE A 36 16.08 -4.78 -0.43
C PHE A 36 15.22 -4.16 -1.54
N ASP A 37 15.77 -3.22 -2.32
CA ASP A 37 15.06 -2.56 -3.42
C ASP A 37 15.06 -3.39 -4.73
N LYS A 38 15.64 -4.60 -4.72
CA LYS A 38 15.72 -5.44 -5.94
C LYS A 38 14.49 -6.29 -6.21
N THR A 39 13.47 -6.29 -5.34
CA THR A 39 12.19 -6.95 -5.65
C THR A 39 11.41 -6.22 -6.76
N ASP A 40 11.77 -4.96 -7.06
CA ASP A 40 10.99 -4.11 -7.95
C ASP A 40 11.57 -3.97 -9.37
N LEU A 41 12.71 -4.58 -9.68
CA LEU A 41 13.41 -4.44 -10.97
C LEU A 41 13.33 -5.65 -11.90
N ALA A 42 12.68 -6.74 -11.49
CA ALA A 42 12.45 -7.86 -12.40
C ALA A 42 11.32 -7.49 -13.37
N ILE A 43 11.68 -7.38 -14.65
CA ILE A 43 10.73 -7.42 -15.77
C ILE A 43 9.83 -8.64 -15.52
N ASN A 44 8.51 -8.43 -15.56
CA ASN A 44 7.54 -9.51 -15.37
C ASN A 44 7.85 -10.63 -16.37
N THR A 45 8.39 -11.75 -15.90
CA THR A 45 8.88 -12.83 -16.76
C THR A 45 7.73 -13.65 -17.34
N ASP A 46 6.54 -13.56 -16.72
CA ASP A 46 5.34 -14.31 -17.09
C ASP A 46 4.10 -13.39 -17.00
N PRO A 47 3.87 -12.52 -17.98
CA PRO A 47 2.71 -11.63 -17.98
C PRO A 47 1.40 -12.42 -18.06
N LEU A 48 0.33 -11.84 -17.51
CA LEU A 48 -1.01 -12.42 -17.57
C LEU A 48 -1.47 -12.52 -19.04
N PRO A 49 -2.07 -13.64 -19.49
CA PRO A 49 -2.53 -13.75 -20.88
C PRO A 49 -3.60 -12.69 -21.16
N TYR A 50 -3.54 -12.10 -22.36
CA TYR A 50 -4.54 -11.13 -22.80
C TYR A 50 -5.93 -11.78 -22.83
N GLY A 51 -6.87 -11.13 -22.16
CA GLY A 51 -8.23 -11.63 -21.99
C GLY A 51 -9.15 -10.54 -21.46
N LYS A 52 -10.44 -10.84 -21.40
CA LYS A 52 -11.40 -9.97 -20.74
C LYS A 52 -11.34 -10.22 -19.24
N TYR A 53 -10.95 -9.22 -18.46
CA TYR A 53 -10.89 -9.32 -16.99
C TYR A 53 -11.74 -8.24 -16.33
N THR A 54 -12.22 -8.58 -15.14
CA THR A 54 -12.89 -7.64 -14.25
C THR A 54 -11.82 -6.91 -13.43
N LEU A 55 -11.67 -5.61 -13.66
CA LEU A 55 -10.68 -4.78 -12.99
C LEU A 55 -11.26 -4.19 -11.70
N ILE A 56 -10.55 -4.37 -10.59
CA ILE A 56 -11.02 -3.90 -9.28
C ILE A 56 -9.85 -3.22 -8.56
N GLY A 57 -10.02 -1.96 -8.16
CA GLY A 57 -9.04 -1.26 -7.32
C GLY A 57 -9.05 -1.81 -5.90
N ILE A 58 -7.89 -2.01 -5.28
CA ILE A 58 -7.77 -2.53 -3.90
C ILE A 58 -6.73 -1.75 -3.10
N ASP A 59 -7.01 -1.54 -1.82
CA ASP A 59 -6.04 -1.06 -0.82
C ASP A 59 -6.45 -1.53 0.60
N ILE A 60 -5.51 -1.46 1.54
CA ILE A 60 -5.68 -1.88 2.92
C ILE A 60 -5.06 -0.87 3.91
N ASP A 61 -5.69 -0.67 5.06
CA ASP A 61 -5.08 -0.02 6.21
C ASP A 61 -4.55 -1.09 7.16
N THR A 62 -3.41 -0.84 7.81
CA THR A 62 -2.74 -1.85 8.64
C THR A 62 -2.24 -1.26 9.97
N THR A 63 -1.91 -2.13 10.93
CA THR A 63 -1.32 -1.71 12.21
C THR A 63 0.13 -1.24 12.09
N GLY A 64 0.79 -1.54 10.96
CA GLY A 64 2.18 -1.16 10.66
C GLY A 64 2.58 -1.26 9.18
N ARG A 65 3.78 -1.77 8.89
CA ARG A 65 4.40 -1.84 7.54
C ARG A 65 5.25 -3.11 7.34
N ARG A 66 5.04 -4.12 8.19
CA ARG A 66 5.69 -5.43 8.16
C ARG A 66 4.62 -6.50 7.92
N LEU A 67 5.01 -7.64 7.37
CA LEU A 67 4.07 -8.75 7.09
C LEU A 67 3.40 -9.29 8.36
N ILE A 68 4.10 -9.24 9.50
CA ILE A 68 3.55 -9.61 10.82
C ILE A 68 2.50 -8.64 11.38
N ASP A 69 2.29 -7.48 10.73
CA ASP A 69 1.26 -6.54 11.16
C ASP A 69 -0.14 -7.03 10.73
N GLU A 70 -1.19 -6.34 11.14
CA GLU A 70 -2.57 -6.79 10.93
C GLU A 70 -3.35 -5.82 10.05
N ILE A 71 -4.31 -6.34 9.28
CA ILE A 71 -5.23 -5.52 8.49
C ILE A 71 -6.27 -4.88 9.42
N VAL A 72 -6.45 -3.56 9.27
CA VAL A 72 -7.40 -2.73 10.02
C VAL A 72 -8.58 -2.31 9.14
N GLN A 73 -8.37 -2.17 7.84
CA GLN A 73 -9.44 -1.95 6.87
C GLN A 73 -9.05 -2.61 5.56
N ILE A 74 -9.98 -3.31 4.93
CA ILE A 74 -9.85 -3.75 3.54
C ILE A 74 -10.86 -2.99 2.70
N SER A 75 -10.46 -2.56 1.51
CA SER A 75 -11.36 -1.83 0.62
C SER A 75 -11.08 -2.16 -0.83
N ALA A 76 -12.17 -2.30 -1.59
CA ALA A 76 -12.15 -2.55 -3.01
C ALA A 76 -13.13 -1.63 -3.75
N PHE A 77 -12.79 -1.27 -4.98
CA PHE A 77 -13.50 -0.27 -5.74
C PHE A 77 -13.66 -0.67 -7.22
N THR A 78 -14.86 -0.44 -7.72
CA THR A 78 -15.21 -0.38 -9.14
C THR A 78 -16.04 0.89 -9.35
N PRO A 79 -16.17 1.40 -10.58
CA PRO A 79 -16.98 2.59 -10.84
C PRO A 79 -18.44 2.49 -10.38
N ASP A 80 -19.00 1.27 -10.41
CA ASP A 80 -20.40 1.01 -10.06
C ASP A 80 -20.59 0.55 -8.60
N HIS A 81 -19.57 -0.09 -8.01
CA HIS A 81 -19.66 -0.68 -6.69
C HIS A 81 -18.41 -0.43 -5.83
N GLN A 82 -18.63 -0.25 -4.53
CA GLN A 82 -17.56 -0.11 -3.55
C GLN A 82 -17.76 -1.08 -2.38
N TYR A 83 -16.65 -1.65 -1.90
CA TYR A 83 -16.58 -2.43 -0.68
C TYR A 83 -15.57 -1.79 0.28
N ALA A 84 -15.96 -1.58 1.53
CA ALA A 84 -15.07 -1.09 2.57
C ALA A 84 -15.50 -1.64 3.92
N GLN A 85 -14.61 -2.37 4.59
CA GLN A 85 -14.90 -2.97 5.88
C GLN A 85 -13.71 -2.80 6.83
N TYR A 86 -13.98 -2.20 7.99
CA TYR A 86 -13.02 -2.15 9.10
C TYR A 86 -12.97 -3.49 9.84
N ILE A 87 -11.76 -3.86 10.25
CA ILE A 87 -11.42 -5.07 10.98
C ILE A 87 -10.89 -4.65 12.36
N ILE A 88 -11.29 -5.38 13.40
CA ILE A 88 -10.73 -5.17 14.75
C ILE A 88 -9.39 -5.92 14.87
N PRO A 89 -8.24 -5.23 14.97
CA PRO A 89 -6.95 -5.90 15.12
C PRO A 89 -6.76 -6.46 16.53
N LEU A 90 -5.99 -7.54 16.65
CA LEU A 90 -5.58 -8.09 17.94
C LEU A 90 -4.66 -7.12 18.67
N MET A 91 -3.70 -6.52 17.96
CA MET A 91 -2.78 -5.53 18.52
C MET A 91 -3.27 -4.10 18.29
N ASN A 92 -2.63 -3.14 18.96
CA ASN A 92 -2.91 -1.73 18.74
C ASN A 92 -2.11 -1.22 17.53
N LEU A 93 -2.68 -0.27 16.79
CA LEU A 93 -1.95 0.42 15.73
C LEU A 93 -0.73 1.15 16.31
N ASN A 94 0.42 1.03 15.65
CA ASN A 94 1.61 1.78 16.03
C ASN A 94 1.42 3.30 15.80
N PRO A 95 2.27 4.18 16.39
CA PRO A 95 2.08 5.63 16.26
C PRO A 95 2.01 6.14 14.81
N ALA A 96 2.82 5.57 13.92
CA ALA A 96 2.84 5.95 12.50
C ALA A 96 1.55 5.54 11.78
N ALA A 97 1.03 4.35 12.05
CA ALA A 97 -0.23 3.85 11.50
C ALA A 97 -1.42 4.67 12.02
N ARG A 98 -1.44 5.03 13.32
CA ARG A 98 -2.46 5.93 13.87
C ARG A 98 -2.46 7.28 13.17
N GLN A 99 -1.29 7.85 12.97
CA GLN A 99 -1.16 9.14 12.29
C GLN A 99 -1.56 9.05 10.81
N ARG A 100 -1.15 7.98 10.11
CA ARG A 100 -1.48 7.78 8.71
C ARG A 100 -2.98 7.58 8.49
N HIS A 101 -3.59 6.68 9.25
CA HIS A 101 -4.97 6.26 9.03
C HIS A 101 -5.98 7.09 9.82
N GLN A 102 -5.52 7.94 10.75
CA GLN A 102 -6.37 8.68 11.69
C GLN A 102 -7.38 7.76 12.39
N VAL A 103 -6.91 6.58 12.78
CA VAL A 103 -7.67 5.54 13.45
C VAL A 103 -6.84 5.01 14.61
N ARG A 104 -7.50 4.69 15.73
CA ARG A 104 -6.85 4.07 16.89
C ARG A 104 -7.77 3.06 17.56
N VAL A 105 -7.17 2.10 18.26
CA VAL A 105 -7.92 1.24 19.19
C VAL A 105 -8.04 1.94 20.53
N ILE A 106 -9.25 1.95 21.10
CA ILE A 106 -9.52 2.38 22.46
C ILE A 106 -10.06 1.21 23.29
N THR A 107 -9.88 1.26 24.59
CA THR A 107 -10.45 0.29 25.53
C THR A 107 -11.48 0.99 26.41
N VAL A 108 -12.70 0.48 26.42
CA VAL A 108 -13.80 0.96 27.27
C VAL A 108 -14.21 -0.20 28.18
N GLY A 109 -13.87 -0.10 29.47
CA GLY A 109 -13.97 -1.22 30.39
C GLY A 109 -13.05 -2.37 29.96
N PHE A 110 -13.64 -3.49 29.54
CA PHE A 110 -12.92 -4.67 29.04
C PHE A 110 -12.98 -4.82 27.52
N PHE A 111 -13.74 -3.96 26.84
CA PHE A 111 -13.96 -4.06 25.39
C PHE A 111 -12.98 -3.17 24.62
N ARG A 112 -12.34 -3.75 23.60
CA ARG A 112 -11.51 -3.04 22.62
C ARG A 112 -12.36 -2.69 21.40
N MET A 113 -12.25 -1.46 20.93
CA MET A 113 -12.97 -0.98 19.75
C MET A 113 -12.13 0.03 18.96
N VAL A 114 -12.39 0.09 17.66
CA VAL A 114 -11.73 1.03 16.76
C VAL A 114 -12.46 2.38 16.80
N LYS A 115 -11.70 3.47 16.92
CA LYS A 115 -12.21 4.84 16.97
C LYS A 115 -11.49 5.71 15.94
N SER A 116 -12.24 6.48 15.17
CA SER A 116 -11.68 7.50 14.26
C SER A 116 -11.14 8.68 15.07
N MET A 117 -9.99 9.19 14.66
CA MET A 117 -9.35 10.39 15.22
C MET A 117 -9.80 11.67 14.51
N GLN A 118 -10.51 11.57 13.38
CA GLN A 118 -11.03 12.73 12.66
C GLN A 118 -12.35 13.23 13.25
N ASN A 119 -13.31 12.31 13.42
CA ASN A 119 -14.66 12.64 13.90
C ASN A 119 -14.95 12.13 15.32
N TYR A 120 -13.97 11.47 15.95
CA TYR A 120 -14.08 10.90 17.31
C TYR A 120 -15.24 9.91 17.50
N ARG A 121 -15.71 9.27 16.42
CA ARG A 121 -16.76 8.24 16.49
C ARG A 121 -16.16 6.83 16.54
N VAL A 122 -16.87 5.93 17.22
CA VAL A 122 -16.55 4.50 17.24
C VAL A 122 -16.95 3.90 15.88
N MET A 123 -16.03 3.15 15.28
CA MET A 123 -16.21 2.54 13.98
C MET A 123 -16.82 1.15 14.13
N LYS A 124 -17.78 0.82 13.26
CA LYS A 124 -18.29 -0.55 13.16
C LYS A 124 -17.20 -1.44 12.56
N THR A 125 -16.87 -2.52 13.25
CA THR A 125 -15.82 -3.46 12.82
C THR A 125 -16.36 -4.88 12.79
N LYS A 126 -15.71 -5.74 12.01
CA LYS A 126 -15.96 -7.17 11.97
C LYS A 126 -14.67 -7.94 12.29
N PRO A 127 -14.75 -9.21 12.73
CA PRO A 127 -13.59 -10.09 12.81
C PRO A 127 -12.98 -10.33 11.43
N GLU A 128 -11.66 -10.47 11.37
CA GLU A 128 -10.91 -10.63 10.11
C GLU A 128 -11.47 -11.76 9.22
N ALA A 129 -11.73 -12.95 9.79
CA ALA A 129 -12.29 -14.08 9.06
C ALA A 129 -13.66 -13.79 8.43
N ALA A 130 -14.54 -13.08 9.13
CA ALA A 130 -15.86 -12.72 8.62
C ALA A 130 -15.75 -11.70 7.49
N THR A 131 -14.88 -10.70 7.66
CA THR A 131 -14.59 -9.71 6.63
C THR A 131 -14.02 -10.33 5.36
N LEU A 132 -13.10 -11.29 5.47
CA LEU A 132 -12.53 -11.96 4.30
C LEU A 132 -13.59 -12.78 3.54
N ASN A 133 -14.52 -13.46 4.23
CA ASN A 133 -15.62 -14.15 3.57
C ASN A 133 -16.55 -13.17 2.85
N ASP A 134 -16.97 -12.09 3.52
CA ASP A 134 -17.80 -11.04 2.92
C ASP A 134 -17.10 -10.42 1.69
N PHE A 135 -15.78 -10.27 1.75
CA PHE A 135 -14.97 -9.75 0.65
C PHE A 135 -14.94 -10.71 -0.54
N LEU A 136 -14.76 -12.02 -0.31
CA LEU A 136 -14.80 -13.03 -1.37
C LEU A 136 -16.19 -13.11 -2.01
N ASP A 137 -17.25 -13.10 -1.20
CA ASP A 137 -18.63 -13.06 -1.70
C ASP A 137 -18.86 -11.83 -2.59
N TRP A 138 -18.32 -10.67 -2.18
CA TRP A 138 -18.38 -9.44 -2.95
C TRP A 138 -17.62 -9.54 -4.28
N LEU A 139 -16.41 -10.12 -4.30
CA LEU A 139 -15.62 -10.34 -5.52
C LEU A 139 -16.35 -11.28 -6.49
N GLU A 140 -16.89 -12.39 -6.00
CA GLU A 140 -17.62 -13.37 -6.80
C GLU A 140 -18.90 -12.77 -7.40
N ALA A 141 -19.59 -11.89 -6.67
CA ALA A 141 -20.73 -11.16 -7.20
C ALA A 141 -20.34 -10.28 -8.40
N ARG A 142 -19.22 -9.55 -8.29
CA ARG A 142 -18.71 -8.70 -9.39
C ARG A 142 -18.27 -9.53 -10.61
N LEU A 143 -17.66 -10.69 -10.39
CA LEU A 143 -17.29 -11.59 -11.48
C LEU A 143 -18.52 -12.15 -12.21
N LYS A 144 -19.60 -12.47 -11.48
CA LYS A 144 -20.86 -12.96 -12.06
C LYS A 144 -21.61 -11.89 -12.87
N GLU A 145 -21.50 -10.62 -12.47
CA GLU A 145 -22.09 -9.50 -13.19
C GLU A 145 -21.39 -9.25 -14.53
N ASP A 146 -20.07 -9.46 -14.61
CA ASP A 146 -19.28 -9.23 -15.81
C ASP A 146 -19.21 -10.48 -16.71
N VAL A 147 -20.29 -10.69 -17.48
CA VAL A 147 -20.42 -11.86 -18.37
C VAL A 147 -19.28 -11.90 -19.39
N GLY A 148 -18.56 -13.03 -19.44
CA GLY A 148 -17.44 -13.27 -20.35
C GLY A 148 -16.08 -12.85 -19.80
N SER A 149 -16.00 -12.47 -18.51
CA SER A 149 -14.72 -12.27 -17.83
C SER A 149 -14.03 -13.60 -17.51
N GLU A 150 -12.73 -13.68 -17.75
CA GLU A 150 -11.86 -14.83 -17.46
C GLU A 150 -11.38 -14.85 -15.99
N GLY A 151 -11.65 -13.77 -15.25
CA GLY A 151 -11.35 -13.63 -13.83
C GLY A 151 -11.15 -12.18 -13.40
N ILE A 152 -10.72 -12.01 -12.16
CA ILE A 152 -10.51 -10.69 -11.55
C ILE A 152 -9.02 -10.33 -11.55
N VAL A 153 -8.71 -9.08 -11.88
CA VAL A 153 -7.40 -8.46 -11.67
C VAL A 153 -7.53 -7.35 -10.63
N LEU A 154 -6.78 -7.49 -9.54
CA LEU A 154 -6.78 -6.53 -8.44
C LEU A 154 -5.70 -5.48 -8.66
N VAL A 155 -6.11 -4.23 -8.85
CA VAL A 155 -5.24 -3.09 -9.12
C VAL A 155 -4.92 -2.36 -7.81
N TYR A 156 -3.64 -2.33 -7.44
CA TYR A 156 -3.14 -1.60 -6.28
C TYR A 156 -2.10 -0.57 -6.73
N ASN A 157 -1.78 0.41 -5.89
CA ASN A 157 -0.82 1.46 -6.26
C ASN A 157 0.13 1.79 -5.11
N GLU A 158 1.31 1.18 -5.11
CA GLU A 158 2.35 1.43 -4.12
C GLU A 158 3.76 1.26 -4.70
N GLN A 159 4.72 1.99 -4.13
CA GLN A 159 6.13 1.89 -4.49
C GLN A 159 6.72 0.54 -4.08
N ARG A 160 6.58 0.21 -2.80
CA ARG A 160 7.06 -1.05 -2.22
C ARG A 160 5.89 -2.00 -2.09
N LYS A 161 5.97 -3.12 -2.79
CA LYS A 161 4.97 -4.20 -2.76
C LYS A 161 4.68 -4.69 -1.34
N PHE A 162 3.43 -4.58 -0.92
CA PHE A 162 2.93 -4.88 0.42
C PHE A 162 1.45 -5.29 0.42
N VAL A 163 0.57 -4.61 -0.31
CA VAL A 163 -0.88 -4.92 -0.35
C VAL A 163 -1.15 -6.36 -0.79
N PRO A 164 -0.58 -6.88 -1.91
CA PRO A 164 -0.83 -8.26 -2.33
C PRO A 164 -0.42 -9.28 -1.26
N TYR A 165 0.77 -9.07 -0.68
CA TYR A 165 1.32 -9.94 0.35
C TYR A 165 0.43 -10.04 1.58
N MET A 166 0.00 -8.89 2.12
CA MET A 166 -0.88 -8.85 3.28
C MET A 166 -2.23 -9.53 3.03
N VAL A 167 -2.82 -9.32 1.84
CA VAL A 167 -4.10 -9.94 1.49
C VAL A 167 -3.96 -11.46 1.35
N ILE A 168 -2.92 -11.94 0.67
CA ILE A 168 -2.65 -13.37 0.51
C ILE A 168 -2.35 -14.01 1.87
N GLU A 169 -1.54 -13.38 2.72
CA GLU A 169 -1.22 -13.86 4.07
C GLU A 169 -2.49 -14.00 4.93
N ALA A 170 -3.36 -12.98 4.91
CA ALA A 170 -4.64 -13.03 5.62
C ALA A 170 -5.54 -14.16 5.10
N LEU A 171 -5.61 -14.40 3.79
CA LEU A 171 -6.39 -15.50 3.21
C LEU A 171 -5.79 -16.88 3.54
N LYS A 172 -4.46 -17.01 3.51
CA LYS A 172 -3.72 -18.23 3.88
C LYS A 172 -3.99 -18.62 5.32
N LYS A 173 -4.00 -17.64 6.25
CA LYS A 173 -4.31 -17.83 7.68
C LYS A 173 -5.66 -18.53 7.91
N TYR A 174 -6.66 -18.26 7.07
CA TYR A 174 -8.01 -18.83 7.20
C TYR A 174 -8.35 -19.91 6.17
N LYS A 175 -7.36 -20.41 5.40
CA LYS A 175 -7.55 -21.42 4.35
C LYS A 175 -8.55 -21.00 3.27
N LEU A 176 -8.57 -19.71 2.94
CA LEU A 176 -9.45 -19.12 1.93
C LEU A 176 -8.73 -18.89 0.59
N LEU A 177 -7.44 -19.24 0.51
CA LEU A 177 -6.62 -18.97 -0.66
C LEU A 177 -7.10 -19.72 -1.91
N ASP A 178 -7.51 -20.98 -1.79
CA ASP A 178 -8.00 -21.78 -2.92
C ASP A 178 -9.22 -21.11 -3.57
N ARG A 179 -10.24 -20.78 -2.75
CA ARG A 179 -11.44 -20.03 -3.16
C ARG A 179 -11.08 -18.69 -3.82
N PHE A 180 -10.09 -17.99 -3.28
CA PHE A 180 -9.64 -16.72 -3.84
C PHE A 180 -9.00 -16.88 -5.23
N THR A 181 -8.16 -17.90 -5.44
CA THR A 181 -7.47 -18.15 -6.73
C THR A 181 -8.42 -18.61 -7.85
N GLU A 182 -9.59 -19.16 -7.49
CA GLU A 182 -10.64 -19.47 -8.46
C GLU A 182 -11.18 -18.21 -9.13
N SER A 183 -11.37 -17.13 -8.35
CA SER A 183 -11.93 -15.85 -8.85
C SER A 183 -10.85 -14.86 -9.31
N VAL A 184 -9.80 -14.67 -8.51
CA VAL A 184 -8.75 -13.68 -8.74
C VAL A 184 -7.54 -14.33 -9.42
N LYS A 185 -7.12 -13.76 -10.55
CA LYS A 185 -6.02 -14.29 -11.36
C LYS A 185 -4.71 -13.57 -11.14
N SER A 186 -4.76 -12.30 -10.77
CA SER A 186 -3.55 -11.48 -10.65
C SER A 186 -3.74 -10.23 -9.79
N PHE A 187 -2.62 -9.74 -9.26
CA PHE A 187 -2.46 -8.39 -8.75
C PHE A 187 -1.63 -7.56 -9.75
N ALA A 188 -2.06 -6.32 -9.99
CA ALA A 188 -1.39 -5.39 -10.90
C ALA A 188 -1.03 -4.09 -10.18
N ASN A 189 0.25 -3.71 -10.23
CA ASN A 189 0.74 -2.49 -9.60
C ASN A 189 0.62 -1.29 -10.55
N GLY A 190 -0.39 -0.45 -10.34
CA GLY A 190 -0.59 0.79 -11.09
C GLY A 190 0.54 1.82 -10.90
N PHE A 191 1.35 1.69 -9.85
CA PHE A 191 2.49 2.59 -9.62
C PHE A 191 3.56 2.45 -10.72
N ARG A 192 3.77 1.23 -11.26
CA ARG A 192 4.74 1.01 -12.35
C ARG A 192 4.34 1.77 -13.61
N LEU A 193 3.05 1.75 -13.94
CA LEU A 193 2.53 2.52 -15.07
C LEU A 193 2.72 4.02 -14.88
N ALA A 194 2.53 4.52 -13.64
CA ALA A 194 2.76 5.91 -13.31
C ALA A 194 4.23 6.31 -13.44
N GLU A 195 5.16 5.46 -13.02
CA GLU A 195 6.60 5.70 -13.15
C GLU A 195 7.05 5.79 -14.61
N GLU A 196 6.51 4.94 -15.49
CA GLU A 196 6.83 4.95 -16.91
C GLU A 196 6.24 6.15 -17.65
N ARG A 197 5.01 6.55 -17.31
CA ARG A 197 4.26 7.59 -18.03
C ARG A 197 4.51 9.00 -17.49
N CYS A 198 4.81 9.13 -16.20
CA CYS A 198 5.14 10.38 -15.57
C CYS A 198 6.66 10.42 -15.33
N ASN A 199 7.40 11.02 -16.28
CA ASN A 199 8.88 11.11 -16.33
C ASN A 199 9.60 11.08 -14.95
N LYS A 200 10.79 10.46 -14.93
CA LYS A 200 11.77 10.20 -13.83
C LYS A 200 12.02 11.29 -12.76
N THR A 201 11.40 12.46 -12.86
CA THR A 201 11.37 13.53 -11.84
C THR A 201 10.56 13.14 -10.59
N ILE A 202 9.89 11.99 -10.61
CA ILE A 202 8.85 11.56 -9.66
C ILE A 202 9.39 10.45 -8.74
N LYS A 203 10.52 10.66 -8.08
CA LYS A 203 11.09 9.60 -7.23
C LYS A 203 10.24 9.27 -5.99
N PHE A 204 9.36 10.17 -5.54
CA PHE A 204 8.54 9.95 -4.34
C PHE A 204 7.19 10.69 -4.36
N LEU A 205 6.30 10.37 -5.30
CA LEU A 205 4.94 10.90 -5.23
C LEU A 205 4.02 10.01 -4.40
N SER A 206 3.30 10.63 -3.46
CA SER A 206 2.17 9.99 -2.79
C SER A 206 1.02 9.77 -3.78
N ILE A 207 0.11 8.86 -3.48
CA ILE A 207 -1.05 8.59 -4.35
C ILE A 207 -1.90 9.85 -4.56
N HIS A 208 -1.96 10.72 -3.55
CA HIS A 208 -2.63 12.02 -3.65
C HIS A 208 -1.93 12.97 -4.62
N GLN A 209 -0.61 13.05 -4.57
CA GLN A 209 0.15 13.90 -5.49
C GLN A 209 0.06 13.37 -6.93
N LEU A 210 0.09 12.05 -7.09
CA LEU A 210 -0.10 11.41 -8.39
C LEU A 210 -1.50 11.67 -8.93
N ALA A 211 -2.54 11.58 -8.09
CA ALA A 211 -3.91 11.91 -8.47
C ALA A 211 -4.01 13.37 -8.96
N LYS A 212 -3.38 14.33 -8.28
CA LYS A 212 -3.36 15.73 -8.74
C LYS A 212 -2.73 15.92 -10.11
N ILE A 213 -1.60 15.25 -10.36
CA ILE A 213 -0.88 15.37 -11.64
C ILE A 213 -1.65 14.71 -12.79
N VAL A 214 -2.24 13.54 -12.54
CA VAL A 214 -2.88 12.73 -13.58
C VAL A 214 -4.32 13.14 -13.83
N LEU A 215 -5.07 13.52 -12.80
CA LEU A 215 -6.49 13.86 -12.88
C LEU A 215 -6.73 15.38 -13.05
N GLY A 216 -5.75 16.21 -12.71
CA GLY A 216 -5.82 17.68 -12.79
C GLY A 216 -6.39 18.35 -11.53
N GLU A 217 -6.24 19.67 -11.43
CA GLU A 217 -6.52 20.47 -10.22
C GLU A 217 -8.01 20.73 -9.92
N ASN A 218 -8.95 20.40 -10.81
CA ASN A 218 -10.33 20.90 -10.73
C ASN A 218 -11.40 19.94 -10.18
N ASP A 219 -11.02 18.81 -9.59
CA ASP A 219 -12.02 17.83 -9.15
C ASP A 219 -12.31 17.92 -7.64
N SER A 220 -13.50 18.44 -7.31
CA SER A 220 -14.23 18.12 -6.09
C SER A 220 -14.40 16.60 -5.87
N ALA A 221 -14.10 15.75 -6.88
CA ALA A 221 -14.00 14.30 -6.76
C ALA A 221 -12.74 13.79 -6.00
N LEU A 222 -11.77 14.67 -5.70
CA LEU A 222 -10.64 14.39 -4.81
C LEU A 222 -10.99 14.49 -3.33
N GLU A 223 -12.24 14.83 -2.98
CA GLU A 223 -12.70 14.94 -1.60
C GLU A 223 -12.63 13.57 -0.91
N GLY A 224 -11.56 13.37 -0.16
CA GLY A 224 -11.33 12.15 0.58
C GLY A 224 -9.99 12.17 1.30
N PHE A 225 -9.89 11.33 2.31
CA PHE A 225 -8.72 11.26 3.16
C PHE A 225 -7.76 10.17 2.65
N GLU A 226 -6.55 10.56 2.23
CA GLU A 226 -5.51 9.64 1.72
C GLU A 226 -5.19 8.50 2.70
N GLY A 227 -5.36 8.74 4.01
CA GLY A 227 -5.16 7.72 5.03
C GLY A 227 -6.23 6.62 5.07
N ASN A 228 -7.35 6.76 4.36
CA ASN A 228 -8.41 5.77 4.29
C ASN A 228 -8.23 4.81 3.10
N ALA A 229 -8.20 3.50 3.35
CA ALA A 229 -8.06 2.48 2.31
C ALA A 229 -9.11 2.60 1.18
N ALA A 230 -10.35 2.97 1.50
CA ALA A 230 -11.42 3.11 0.51
C ALA A 230 -11.14 4.22 -0.52
N TYR A 231 -10.54 5.32 -0.06
CA TYR A 231 -10.12 6.40 -0.93
C TYR A 231 -8.94 5.97 -1.81
N ARG A 232 -7.94 5.30 -1.22
CA ARG A 232 -6.77 4.85 -1.99
C ARG A 232 -7.11 3.78 -3.02
N ALA A 233 -8.01 2.85 -2.72
CA ALA A 233 -8.50 1.85 -3.69
C ALA A 233 -9.18 2.52 -4.90
N LYS A 234 -10.02 3.53 -4.64
CA LYS A 234 -10.63 4.35 -5.70
C LYS A 234 -9.57 5.08 -6.53
N MET A 235 -8.57 5.66 -5.88
CA MET A 235 -7.52 6.40 -6.56
C MET A 235 -6.59 5.51 -7.38
N ALA A 236 -6.23 4.33 -6.86
CA ALA A 236 -5.45 3.34 -7.59
C ALA A 236 -6.16 2.95 -8.90
N PHE A 237 -7.46 2.74 -8.86
CA PHE A 237 -8.26 2.46 -10.05
C PHE A 237 -8.31 3.65 -11.02
N GLU A 238 -8.64 4.84 -10.52
CA GLU A 238 -8.86 6.03 -11.36
C GLU A 238 -7.58 6.53 -12.04
N ILE A 239 -6.46 6.56 -11.30
CA ILE A 239 -5.15 6.94 -11.83
C ILE A 239 -4.77 5.98 -12.94
N THR A 240 -4.87 4.67 -12.69
CA THR A 240 -4.57 3.63 -13.67
C THR A 240 -5.46 3.77 -14.92
N ARG A 241 -6.76 4.02 -14.73
CA ARG A 241 -7.71 4.27 -15.82
C ARG A 241 -7.28 5.43 -16.71
N ARG A 242 -6.91 6.57 -16.12
CA ARG A 242 -6.48 7.75 -16.89
C ARG A 242 -5.14 7.55 -17.57
N LEU A 243 -4.18 6.91 -16.92
CA LEU A 243 -2.87 6.63 -17.50
C LEU A 243 -2.93 5.64 -18.66
N ALA A 244 -3.80 4.63 -18.59
CA ALA A 244 -3.98 3.66 -19.67
C ALA A 244 -4.73 4.26 -20.88
N THR A 245 -5.63 5.21 -20.66
CA THR A 245 -6.47 5.79 -21.71
C THR A 245 -5.83 7.01 -22.40
N ASN A 246 -5.01 7.76 -21.68
CA ASN A 246 -4.25 8.87 -22.26
C ASN A 246 -3.00 8.36 -22.99
N LYS A 247 -3.02 8.37 -24.33
CA LYS A 247 -1.77 8.33 -25.11
C LYS A 247 -0.92 9.52 -24.69
N SER A 248 0.36 9.29 -24.35
CA SER A 248 1.28 10.40 -24.12
C SER A 248 1.24 11.31 -25.36
N LYS A 249 0.91 12.59 -25.17
CA LYS A 249 1.02 13.61 -26.23
C LYS A 249 2.49 13.93 -26.58
N HIS A 250 3.44 13.13 -26.15
CA HIS A 250 4.85 13.24 -26.49
C HIS A 250 5.43 11.86 -26.76
N ALA A 251 5.21 11.39 -28.00
CA ALA A 251 6.03 10.35 -28.63
C ALA A 251 5.77 10.38 -30.15
N SER A 252 6.30 11.39 -30.83
CA SER A 252 6.66 11.29 -32.24
C SER A 252 8.01 11.99 -32.45
N SER A 253 8.83 11.32 -33.25
CA SER A 253 10.27 11.37 -33.48
C SER A 253 10.82 12.67 -34.12
N PRO A 254 12.16 12.80 -34.31
CA PRO A 254 12.87 14.07 -34.56
C PRO A 254 12.88 14.50 -36.05
N THR A 255 13.52 15.65 -36.32
CA THR A 255 13.77 16.36 -37.61
C THR A 255 12.56 17.17 -38.13
N GLU A 256 12.60 18.45 -38.54
CA GLU A 256 13.65 19.46 -38.84
C GLU A 256 13.14 20.87 -38.47
N ALA A 257 14.07 21.82 -38.51
CA ALA A 257 13.93 23.24 -38.19
C ALA A 257 12.80 23.98 -38.94
N ASP A 258 12.22 24.98 -38.26
CA ASP A 258 12.01 26.27 -38.91
C ASP A 258 12.08 27.42 -37.89
N GLU A 259 12.86 28.42 -38.25
CA GLU A 259 13.18 29.62 -37.48
C GLU A 259 12.06 30.66 -37.57
N SER A 260 11.83 31.38 -36.46
CA SER A 260 11.54 32.83 -36.36
C SER A 260 10.78 33.14 -35.06
N CYS A 261 10.94 34.22 -34.31
CA CYS A 261 11.87 35.35 -34.32
C CYS A 261 11.61 36.16 -33.03
N VAL A 262 12.68 36.57 -32.35
CA VAL A 262 12.93 37.92 -31.80
C VAL A 262 12.25 38.38 -30.47
N ASN A 263 13.12 38.43 -29.46
CA ASN A 263 13.42 39.47 -28.45
C ASN A 263 12.31 40.24 -27.70
N SER A 264 12.50 40.29 -26.38
CA SER A 264 12.85 41.49 -25.54
C SER A 264 12.25 41.26 -24.15
N SER A 265 12.82 41.60 -23.01
CA SER A 265 14.12 42.13 -22.56
C SER A 265 14.04 42.11 -21.03
N ASP A 266 15.20 42.10 -20.38
CA ASP A 266 15.41 42.17 -18.93
C ASP A 266 14.59 43.26 -18.21
N ASP A 267 14.21 43.02 -16.96
CA ASP A 267 14.64 43.93 -15.89
C ASP A 267 14.64 43.24 -14.52
N ALA A 268 15.72 43.45 -13.79
CA ALA A 268 15.93 43.02 -12.42
C ALA A 268 16.22 44.27 -11.60
N THR A 269 15.38 44.58 -10.61
CA THR A 269 15.71 45.64 -9.65
C THR A 269 15.31 45.23 -8.24
N SER A 270 16.33 45.13 -7.40
CA SER A 270 16.27 45.01 -5.95
C SER A 270 15.91 46.34 -5.32
N SER A 271 15.16 46.35 -4.22
CA SER A 271 15.32 47.37 -3.17
C SER A 271 14.80 46.88 -1.82
N THR A 272 15.73 46.83 -0.88
CA THR A 272 15.57 46.86 0.58
C THR A 272 15.08 48.21 1.08
N ALA A 273 14.26 48.24 2.15
CA ALA A 273 14.33 49.22 3.25
C ALA A 273 13.40 48.83 4.41
N ASP A 274 13.92 49.03 5.63
CA ASP A 274 13.40 48.77 6.97
C ASP A 274 12.41 49.83 7.50
N GLU A 275 11.95 49.57 8.74
CA GLU A 275 11.29 50.45 9.73
C GLU A 275 9.75 50.54 9.63
N ASP A 276 8.93 50.51 10.69
CA ASP A 276 9.16 50.66 12.12
C ASP A 276 7.97 50.12 12.96
N VAL A 277 8.22 50.02 14.26
CA VAL A 277 7.46 49.55 15.41
C VAL A 277 6.10 50.24 15.67
N SER A 278 5.09 49.49 16.14
CA SER A 278 4.32 49.88 17.35
C SER A 278 3.45 48.76 17.93
N ASN A 279 3.40 48.81 19.26
CA ASN A 279 2.96 47.83 20.24
C ASN A 279 1.54 48.19 20.72
N SER A 280 0.69 47.23 21.07
CA SER A 280 -0.22 47.35 22.23
C SER A 280 -0.93 46.03 22.57
N GLU A 281 -0.71 45.62 23.81
CA GLU A 281 -1.46 44.63 24.56
C GLU A 281 -2.82 45.19 24.99
N THR A 282 -3.82 44.33 25.22
CA THR A 282 -4.73 44.49 26.38
C THR A 282 -5.42 43.17 26.74
N GLU A 283 -5.42 42.90 28.05
CA GLU A 283 -5.90 41.71 28.75
C GLU A 283 -7.43 41.61 28.93
N LYS A 284 -7.88 40.36 29.15
CA LYS A 284 -8.90 39.83 30.10
C LYS A 284 -10.31 40.45 30.16
N VAL A 285 -11.32 39.56 30.28
CA VAL A 285 -12.07 39.29 31.54
C VAL A 285 -13.02 38.10 31.34
N GLU A 286 -12.90 37.10 32.23
CA GLU A 286 -13.92 36.08 32.52
C GLU A 286 -15.05 36.65 33.40
N LYS A 287 -16.30 36.18 33.23
CA LYS A 287 -17.13 35.85 34.41
C LYS A 287 -18.30 34.92 34.13
N SER A 288 -18.41 33.97 35.05
CA SER A 288 -19.39 32.94 35.37
C SER A 288 -20.79 33.41 35.81
N SER A 289 -21.80 32.56 35.60
CA SER A 289 -22.84 32.12 36.59
C SER A 289 -23.89 31.26 35.83
N GLU A 290 -24.07 29.96 36.03
CA GLU A 290 -24.59 29.13 37.15
C GLU A 290 -26.11 29.25 37.46
N LYS A 291 -26.73 28.05 37.60
CA LYS A 291 -28.05 27.66 38.18
C LYS A 291 -29.27 27.67 37.23
N SER A 292 -30.18 26.69 37.25
CA SER A 292 -30.39 25.50 38.12
C SER A 292 -31.45 24.56 37.51
N ALA A 293 -31.39 23.31 37.97
CA ALA A 293 -32.26 22.15 37.76
C ALA A 293 -33.78 22.36 37.78
N THR A 294 -34.51 21.46 37.10
CA THR A 294 -35.50 20.53 37.72
C THR A 294 -35.90 19.39 36.77
N GLU A 295 -36.19 18.24 37.38
CA GLU A 295 -36.53 16.91 36.87
C GLU A 295 -37.93 16.81 36.25
N ALA A 296 -38.17 15.83 35.37
CA ALA A 296 -39.11 14.71 35.57
C ALA A 296 -39.48 13.96 34.26
N ASP A 297 -39.56 12.65 34.40
CA ASP A 297 -40.07 11.58 33.52
C ASP A 297 -41.16 11.92 32.48
N GLN A 298 -41.09 11.31 31.29
CA GLN A 298 -41.95 10.16 30.92
C GLN A 298 -41.63 9.61 29.52
N ASN A 299 -41.74 8.28 29.42
CA ASN A 299 -41.78 7.47 28.20
C ASN A 299 -42.65 8.10 27.10
N ASP A 300 -42.18 8.03 25.85
CA ASP A 300 -43.06 7.67 24.74
C ASP A 300 -42.29 6.96 23.62
N THR A 301 -43.01 5.99 23.06
CA THR A 301 -42.62 5.02 22.04
C THR A 301 -42.78 5.64 20.65
N GLU A 302 -42.03 5.11 19.67
CA GLU A 302 -42.17 5.28 18.20
C GLU A 302 -41.74 6.61 17.56
N ALA A 303 -40.68 6.56 16.73
CA ALA A 303 -40.81 6.57 15.26
C ALA A 303 -39.42 6.76 14.60
N GLU A 304 -39.14 5.93 13.60
CA GLU A 304 -38.07 6.19 12.63
C GLU A 304 -38.27 7.54 11.93
N PRO A 305 -37.20 8.26 11.56
CA PRO A 305 -37.26 9.14 10.41
C PRO A 305 -36.71 8.41 9.19
N GLU A 306 -37.66 8.00 8.34
CA GLU A 306 -37.45 7.70 6.93
C GLU A 306 -36.60 8.80 6.27
N ALA A 307 -35.64 8.36 5.46
CA ALA A 307 -34.86 9.22 4.60
C ALA A 307 -35.77 9.79 3.50
N THR A 308 -36.14 11.07 3.63
CA THR A 308 -36.76 11.83 2.55
C THR A 308 -35.74 12.06 1.43
N GLN A 309 -36.09 11.53 0.27
CA GLN A 309 -35.42 11.77 -1.01
C GLN A 309 -35.68 13.23 -1.43
N ASP A 310 -34.64 14.06 -1.40
CA ASP A 310 -34.62 15.30 -2.18
C ASP A 310 -33.89 15.07 -3.49
N VAL A 311 -34.65 15.26 -4.57
CA VAL A 311 -34.23 15.21 -5.96
C VAL A 311 -33.33 16.40 -6.25
N ALA A 312 -32.01 16.17 -6.25
CA ALA A 312 -31.04 17.03 -6.89
C ALA A 312 -30.27 16.20 -7.93
N GLN A 313 -30.45 16.57 -9.20
CA GLN A 313 -29.65 16.07 -10.32
C GLN A 313 -28.18 16.31 -10.03
N SER A 314 -27.46 15.27 -9.61
CA SER A 314 -26.00 15.28 -9.52
C SER A 314 -25.44 14.24 -10.48
N VAL A 315 -24.44 14.67 -11.25
CA VAL A 315 -23.76 13.91 -12.28
C VAL A 315 -23.14 12.66 -11.65
N GLY A 316 -23.72 11.49 -11.92
CA GLY A 316 -23.23 10.21 -11.41
C GLY A 316 -21.84 9.84 -11.96
N PRO A 317 -21.11 8.95 -11.28
CA PRO A 317 -19.81 8.47 -11.74
C PRO A 317 -19.95 7.84 -13.14
N LYS A 318 -19.10 8.29 -14.06
CA LYS A 318 -19.07 7.82 -15.44
C LYS A 318 -18.70 6.34 -15.47
N GLN A 319 -19.67 5.50 -15.86
CA GLN A 319 -19.50 4.06 -16.07
C GLN A 319 -18.28 3.80 -16.96
N LEU A 320 -17.53 2.73 -16.64
CA LEU A 320 -16.36 2.35 -17.43
C LEU A 320 -16.84 1.94 -18.83
N SER A 321 -16.42 2.67 -19.87
CA SER A 321 -16.71 2.22 -21.22
C SER A 321 -15.92 0.95 -21.54
N GLU A 322 -16.51 0.07 -22.35
CA GLU A 322 -15.87 -1.16 -22.85
C GLU A 322 -14.49 -0.89 -23.46
N GLU A 323 -14.36 0.21 -24.22
CA GLU A 323 -13.10 0.63 -24.84
C GLU A 323 -12.02 1.04 -23.82
N GLU A 324 -12.41 1.73 -22.75
CA GLU A 324 -11.48 2.11 -21.67
C GLU A 324 -11.02 0.86 -20.91
N ARG A 325 -11.93 -0.10 -20.70
CA ARG A 325 -11.58 -1.37 -20.05
C ARG A 325 -10.57 -2.17 -20.86
N VAL A 326 -10.78 -2.30 -22.17
CA VAL A 326 -9.85 -3.02 -23.05
C VAL A 326 -8.46 -2.39 -23.00
N LYS A 327 -8.36 -1.07 -23.09
CA LYS A 327 -7.07 -0.35 -22.98
C LYS A 327 -6.40 -0.55 -21.62
N MET A 328 -7.18 -0.53 -20.54
CA MET A 328 -6.66 -0.82 -19.21
C MET A 328 -6.14 -2.26 -19.11
N CYS A 329 -6.89 -3.24 -19.60
CA CYS A 329 -6.46 -4.64 -19.60
C CYS A 329 -5.18 -4.84 -20.42
N GLU A 330 -5.07 -4.24 -21.61
CA GLU A 330 -3.87 -4.34 -22.46
C GLU A 330 -2.60 -3.89 -21.70
N VAL A 331 -2.65 -2.72 -21.08
CA VAL A 331 -1.52 -2.17 -20.33
C VAL A 331 -1.27 -2.95 -19.03
N LEU A 332 -2.32 -3.33 -18.33
CA LEU A 332 -2.18 -4.02 -17.04
C LEU A 332 -1.72 -5.47 -17.19
N CYS A 333 -2.08 -6.19 -18.25
CA CYS A 333 -1.64 -7.57 -18.46
C CYS A 333 -0.10 -7.67 -18.53
N GLU A 334 0.58 -6.64 -19.05
CA GLU A 334 2.05 -6.58 -19.07
C GLU A 334 2.64 -6.40 -17.67
N LEU A 335 1.97 -5.63 -16.82
CA LEU A 335 2.40 -5.31 -15.45
C LEU A 335 1.91 -6.33 -14.40
N ALA A 336 0.92 -7.12 -14.75
CA ALA A 336 0.20 -8.04 -13.88
C ALA A 336 0.95 -9.37 -13.79
N SER A 337 1.37 -9.74 -12.57
CA SER A 337 1.98 -11.04 -12.29
C SER A 337 0.91 -12.06 -11.88
N PRO A 338 0.95 -13.30 -12.37
CA PRO A 338 0.03 -14.36 -11.96
C PRO A 338 0.03 -14.54 -10.44
N ILE A 339 -1.13 -14.86 -9.87
CA ILE A 339 -1.29 -15.03 -8.42
C ILE A 339 -0.33 -16.07 -7.81
N SER A 340 0.06 -17.09 -8.58
CA SER A 340 1.05 -18.10 -8.18
C SER A 340 2.43 -17.51 -7.91
N THR A 341 2.82 -16.49 -8.68
CA THR A 341 4.09 -15.78 -8.52
C THR A 341 4.06 -14.97 -7.24
N GLU A 342 2.95 -14.26 -6.99
CA GLU A 342 2.70 -13.49 -5.76
C GLU A 342 2.78 -14.36 -4.50
N ILE A 343 2.19 -15.56 -4.54
CA ILE A 343 2.25 -16.54 -3.44
C ILE A 343 3.69 -17.02 -3.21
N SER A 344 4.42 -17.31 -4.28
CA SER A 344 5.81 -17.80 -4.18
C SER A 344 6.75 -16.72 -3.64
N GLU A 345 6.58 -15.46 -4.08
CA GLU A 345 7.31 -14.31 -3.56
C GLU A 345 7.00 -14.09 -2.07
N LEU A 346 5.73 -14.18 -1.66
CA LEU A 346 5.34 -14.08 -0.25
C LEU A 346 6.04 -15.15 0.61
N ASP A 347 6.05 -16.41 0.17
CA ASP A 347 6.72 -17.50 0.89
C ASP A 347 8.24 -17.26 1.02
N GLU A 348 8.86 -16.59 0.05
CA GLU A 348 10.25 -16.15 0.16
C GLU A 348 10.42 -15.00 1.17
N GLN A 349 9.55 -13.98 1.12
CA GLN A 349 9.58 -12.87 2.07
C GLN A 349 9.35 -13.34 3.51
N GLU A 350 8.47 -14.31 3.75
CA GLU A 350 8.27 -14.95 5.06
C GLU A 350 9.59 -15.58 5.55
N LYS A 351 10.29 -16.34 4.71
CA LYS A 351 11.59 -16.96 5.06
C LYS A 351 12.65 -15.89 5.36
N ILE A 352 12.71 -14.83 4.58
CA ILE A 352 13.64 -13.71 4.81
C ILE A 352 13.34 -13.04 6.15
N LEU A 353 12.07 -12.77 6.44
CA LEU A 353 11.64 -12.14 7.67
C LEU A 353 12.03 -12.96 8.90
N VAL A 354 11.84 -14.28 8.86
CA VAL A 354 12.25 -15.20 9.94
C VAL A 354 13.77 -15.17 10.14
N ARG A 355 14.56 -15.19 9.07
CA ARG A 355 16.04 -15.12 9.15
C ARG A 355 16.52 -13.80 9.73
N GLN A 356 15.86 -12.70 9.38
CA GLN A 356 16.19 -11.35 9.87
C GLN A 356 15.72 -11.12 11.30
N ASN A 357 14.72 -11.86 11.78
CA ASN A 357 14.26 -11.83 13.15
C ASN A 357 15.24 -12.56 14.09
N SER A 358 16.47 -12.06 14.13
CA SER A 358 17.57 -12.61 14.91
C SER A 358 18.19 -11.53 15.78
N LEU A 359 18.56 -11.90 17.00
CA LEU A 359 19.36 -11.05 17.89
C LEU A 359 20.85 -11.09 17.56
N ARG A 360 21.27 -11.89 16.56
CA ARG A 360 22.68 -12.02 16.18
C ARG A 360 23.37 -10.67 15.96
N PRO A 361 22.81 -9.68 15.23
CA PRO A 361 23.44 -8.37 15.06
C PRO A 361 23.67 -7.63 16.38
N VAL A 362 22.77 -7.78 17.36
CA VAL A 362 22.87 -7.15 18.68
C VAL A 362 24.02 -7.73 19.48
N PHE A 363 24.22 -9.05 19.39
CA PHE A 363 25.22 -9.76 20.17
C PHE A 363 26.55 -10.01 19.43
N LEU A 364 26.74 -9.49 18.21
CA LEU A 364 27.97 -9.72 17.43
C LEU A 364 29.26 -9.43 18.20
N LEU A 365 29.27 -8.34 18.98
CA LEU A 365 30.42 -7.93 19.78
C LEU A 365 30.69 -8.90 20.94
N TYR A 366 29.65 -9.51 21.52
CA TYR A 366 29.77 -10.44 22.64
C TYR A 366 30.53 -11.71 22.20
N PHE A 367 30.25 -12.19 20.99
CA PHE A 367 30.96 -13.35 20.42
C PHE A 367 32.45 -13.12 20.16
N LYS A 368 32.92 -11.86 20.09
CA LYS A 368 34.33 -11.49 19.87
C LYS A 368 35.16 -11.36 21.16
N THR A 369 34.53 -11.46 22.33
CA THR A 369 35.19 -11.19 23.61
C THR A 369 35.64 -12.47 24.32
N THR A 370 34.98 -12.85 25.40
CA THR A 370 35.36 -14.00 26.24
C THR A 370 34.36 -15.14 26.08
N ILE A 371 34.70 -16.32 26.60
CA ILE A 371 33.73 -17.42 26.72
C ILE A 371 32.58 -17.03 27.66
N TYR A 372 32.82 -16.18 28.66
CA TYR A 372 31.77 -15.72 29.58
C TYR A 372 30.69 -14.86 28.90
N HIS A 373 31.06 -14.14 27.84
CA HIS A 373 30.12 -13.31 27.07
C HIS A 373 29.48 -14.07 25.89
N ARG A 374 29.96 -15.27 25.57
CA ARG A 374 29.37 -16.17 24.56
C ARG A 374 28.35 -17.08 25.20
#